data_AF-A0A5J5B5K3-F1
#
_entry.id   AF-A0A5J5B5K3-F1
#
_cell.length_a   1.000
_cell.length_b   1.000
_cell.length_c   1.000
_cell.angle_alpha   90.00
_cell.angle_beta   90.00
_cell.angle_gamma   90.00
#
_symmetry.space_group_name_H-M   'P 1'
#
loop_
_entity.id
_entity.type
_entity.pdbx_description
1 polymer ?
#
loop_
_entity_poly.entity_id
_entity_poly.type
_entity_poly.pdbx_seq_one_letter_code
_entity_poly.pdbx_strand_id
1 'polypeptide(L)'
;MEAAMGLMRRIPPKHTETALSTLLSLLPEHSSDLLSQVDQPLQVLRDVDSGKDFVLCEYNRDADSYRSPWSNKYHPPLEDGPYPSLELRKLEIEANDVFAIYCDQYYEGGISSVYMWEDENEGFVACFLIKKDGSKSGQGRRGYLQEGAWDAIHVIEVGPEEEGTAHYCLTSTVMLSLTTNNESSGTFNLSGSIRRQMNMDLSVEEGHLCNMGKMIEEIEGKLRNSLDQVYFGKTKEMVCTLRPPSELAQVRLPNS
;
A
#
# COMPACT_ATOMS: atom_id res chain seq x y z
N MET A 1 1.88 -8.10 21.96
CA MET A 1 1.68 -7.27 20.76
C MET A 1 2.85 -6.34 20.43
N GLU A 2 3.26 -5.43 21.32
CA GLU A 2 4.31 -4.42 21.03
C GLU A 2 5.64 -5.03 20.53
N ALA A 3 6.10 -6.12 21.15
CA ALA A 3 7.31 -6.82 20.73
C ALA A 3 7.19 -7.45 19.33
N ALA A 4 6.02 -7.98 18.97
CA ALA A 4 5.76 -8.54 17.64
C ALA A 4 5.78 -7.44 16.57
N MET A 5 5.13 -6.30 16.84
CA MET A 5 5.19 -5.12 15.96
C MET A 5 6.60 -4.52 15.89
N GLY A 6 7.36 -4.57 16.98
CA GLY A 6 8.77 -4.21 17.01
C GLY A 6 9.63 -5.11 16.13
N LEU A 7 9.33 -6.41 16.10
CA LEU A 7 10.01 -7.40 15.27
C LEU A 7 9.70 -7.19 13.78
N MET A 8 8.43 -7.02 13.42
CA MET A 8 8.01 -6.80 12.02
C MET A 8 8.61 -5.52 11.42
N ARG A 9 8.86 -4.49 12.23
CA ARG A 9 9.56 -3.28 11.80
C ARG A 9 11.07 -3.45 11.57
N ARG A 10 11.67 -4.55 12.03
CA ARG A 10 13.12 -4.81 11.97
C ARG A 10 13.49 -5.95 11.03
N ILE A 11 12.56 -6.86 10.75
CA ILE A 11 12.77 -7.95 9.81
C ILE A 11 12.94 -7.38 8.39
N PRO A 12 13.87 -7.93 7.58
CA PRO A 12 13.99 -7.53 6.18
C PRO A 12 12.64 -7.67 5.47
N PRO A 13 12.16 -6.64 4.74
CA PRO A 13 10.82 -6.64 4.13
C PRO A 13 10.55 -7.82 3.19
N LYS A 14 11.61 -8.41 2.61
CA LYS A 14 11.51 -9.61 1.78
C LYS A 14 11.02 -10.86 2.54
N HIS A 15 11.16 -10.87 3.86
CA HIS A 15 10.77 -11.99 4.72
C HIS A 15 9.52 -11.69 5.56
N THR A 16 8.84 -10.57 5.31
CA THR A 16 7.64 -10.15 6.07
C THR A 16 6.56 -11.24 6.08
N GLU A 17 6.28 -11.87 4.94
CA GLU A 17 5.24 -12.91 4.83
C GLU A 17 5.58 -14.15 5.69
N THR A 18 6.81 -14.67 5.58
CA THR A 18 7.27 -15.82 6.37
C THR A 18 7.31 -15.48 7.86
N ALA A 19 7.77 -14.27 8.21
CA ALA A 19 7.82 -13.81 9.58
C ALA A 19 6.43 -13.68 10.20
N LEU A 20 5.47 -13.13 9.46
CA LEU A 20 4.10 -13.01 9.90
C LEU A 20 3.46 -14.38 10.09
N SER A 21 3.61 -15.30 9.12
CA SER A 21 3.13 -16.69 9.24
C SER A 21 3.69 -17.39 10.49
N THR A 22 4.97 -17.17 10.80
CA THR A 22 5.61 -17.71 12.00
C THR A 22 5.03 -17.07 13.27
N LEU A 23 4.82 -15.74 13.28
CA LEU A 23 4.20 -15.04 14.40
C LEU A 23 2.77 -15.49 14.65
N LEU A 24 1.98 -15.71 13.59
CA LEU A 24 0.61 -16.25 13.69
C LEU A 24 0.60 -17.65 14.31
N SER A 25 1.60 -18.48 13.98
CA SER A 25 1.75 -19.81 14.58
C SER A 25 2.20 -19.76 16.04
N LEU A 26 2.98 -18.74 16.43
CA LEU A 26 3.49 -18.55 17.79
C LEU A 26 2.47 -17.88 18.72
N LEU A 27 1.66 -16.96 18.18
CA LEU A 27 0.72 -16.12 18.93
C LEU A 27 -0.68 -16.18 18.27
N PRO A 28 -1.34 -17.36 18.27
CA PRO A 28 -2.63 -17.53 17.60
C PRO A 28 -3.72 -16.61 18.16
N GLU A 29 -3.67 -16.28 19.45
CA GLU A 29 -4.63 -15.39 20.11
C GLU A 29 -4.58 -13.93 19.60
N HIS A 30 -3.47 -13.53 18.99
CA HIS A 30 -3.30 -12.18 18.41
C HIS A 30 -3.34 -12.18 16.88
N SER A 31 -3.83 -13.27 16.27
CA SER A 31 -3.82 -13.42 14.81
C SER A 31 -4.57 -12.31 14.09
N SER A 32 -5.78 -11.98 14.55
CA SER A 32 -6.59 -10.89 14.01
C SER A 32 -5.89 -9.54 14.08
N ASP A 33 -5.32 -9.21 15.25
CA ASP A 33 -4.62 -7.93 15.46
C ASP A 33 -3.33 -7.83 14.63
N LEU A 34 -2.62 -8.95 14.44
CA LEU A 34 -1.38 -8.97 13.66
C LEU A 34 -1.65 -8.81 12.17
N LEU A 35 -2.70 -9.45 11.66
CA LEU A 35 -3.10 -9.30 10.27
C LEU A 35 -3.52 -7.86 9.98
N SER A 36 -4.34 -7.27 10.86
CA SER A 36 -4.85 -5.90 10.68
C SER A 36 -3.80 -4.79 10.78
N GLN A 37 -2.70 -5.03 11.51
CA GLN A 37 -1.66 -4.02 11.72
C GLN A 37 -0.44 -4.19 10.81
N VAL A 38 -0.26 -5.35 10.17
CA VAL A 38 0.94 -5.65 9.38
C VAL A 38 0.59 -5.76 7.91
N ASP A 39 0.87 -4.68 7.17
CA ASP A 39 0.72 -4.67 5.72
C ASP A 39 1.66 -5.67 5.06
N GLN A 40 1.14 -6.41 4.08
CA GLN A 40 1.88 -7.37 3.27
C GLN A 40 1.93 -6.89 1.82
N PRO A 41 2.98 -7.26 1.05
CA PRO A 41 3.02 -7.01 -0.38
C PRO A 41 1.74 -7.51 -1.06
N LEU A 42 1.11 -6.64 -1.86
CA LEU A 42 -0.20 -6.91 -2.43
C LEU A 42 -0.13 -8.03 -3.46
N GLN A 43 -1.09 -8.95 -3.43
CA GLN A 43 -1.24 -10.01 -4.42
C GLN A 43 -2.37 -9.67 -5.39
N VAL A 44 -2.42 -10.38 -6.53
CA VAL A 44 -3.41 -10.12 -7.59
C VAL A 44 -4.05 -11.43 -7.98
N LEU A 45 -5.38 -11.42 -8.10
CA LEU A 45 -6.16 -12.51 -8.65
C LEU A 45 -6.95 -12.01 -9.86
N ARG A 46 -7.31 -12.92 -10.77
CA ARG A 46 -8.18 -12.59 -11.89
C ARG A 46 -9.59 -13.06 -11.61
N ASP A 47 -10.54 -12.15 -11.73
CA ASP A 47 -11.95 -12.46 -11.69
C ASP A 47 -12.35 -13.17 -12.99
N VAL A 48 -12.82 -14.41 -12.85
CA VAL A 48 -13.20 -15.26 -13.98
C VAL A 48 -14.48 -14.78 -14.69
N ASP A 49 -15.38 -14.08 -13.99
CA ASP A 49 -16.64 -13.61 -14.55
C ASP A 49 -16.46 -12.30 -15.34
N SER A 50 -15.73 -11.34 -14.76
CA SER A 50 -15.47 -10.05 -15.43
C SER A 50 -14.26 -10.08 -16.36
N GLY A 51 -13.37 -11.06 -16.18
CA GLY A 51 -12.10 -11.13 -16.88
C GLY A 51 -11.15 -9.99 -16.52
N LYS A 52 -11.32 -9.33 -15.37
CA LYS A 52 -10.45 -8.25 -14.88
C LYS A 52 -9.61 -8.73 -13.71
N ASP A 53 -8.40 -8.19 -13.59
CA ASP A 53 -7.53 -8.46 -12.44
C ASP A 53 -7.95 -7.56 -11.26
N PHE A 54 -7.78 -8.05 -10.03
CA PHE A 54 -8.06 -7.30 -8.80
C PHE A 54 -7.03 -7.62 -7.72
N VAL A 55 -6.87 -6.67 -6.80
CA VAL A 55 -5.87 -6.73 -5.74
C VAL A 55 -6.43 -7.42 -4.50
N LEU A 56 -5.67 -8.35 -3.93
CA LEU A 56 -6.00 -9.07 -2.72
C LEU A 56 -5.48 -8.33 -1.49
N CYS A 57 -6.33 -8.17 -0.49
CA CYS A 57 -5.97 -7.69 0.85
C CYS A 57 -6.79 -8.42 1.91
N GLU A 58 -6.58 -8.09 3.18
CA GLU A 58 -7.42 -8.61 4.26
C GLU A 58 -8.86 -8.11 4.20
N TYR A 59 -9.08 -6.88 3.72
CA TYR A 59 -10.39 -6.22 3.73
C TYR A 59 -11.38 -6.80 2.71
N ASN A 60 -10.91 -7.55 1.71
CA ASN A 60 -11.77 -8.28 0.79
C ASN A 60 -11.69 -9.80 0.99
N ARG A 61 -11.05 -10.27 2.05
CA ARG A 61 -10.90 -11.68 2.37
C ARG A 61 -11.99 -12.15 3.32
N ASP A 62 -12.54 -13.31 3.04
CA ASP A 62 -13.29 -14.09 4.02
C ASP A 62 -12.88 -15.57 3.94
N ALA A 63 -12.52 -16.15 5.08
CA ALA A 63 -11.80 -17.43 5.16
C ALA A 63 -10.60 -17.48 4.20
N ASP A 64 -10.66 -18.30 3.15
CA ASP A 64 -9.63 -18.42 2.10
C ASP A 64 -10.11 -17.90 0.74
N SER A 65 -11.19 -17.12 0.73
CA SER A 65 -11.82 -16.58 -0.46
C SER A 65 -11.70 -15.06 -0.50
N TYR A 66 -11.62 -14.49 -1.70
CA TYR A 66 -11.48 -13.05 -1.90
C TYR A 66 -12.59 -12.49 -2.79
N ARG A 67 -13.23 -11.41 -2.34
CA ARG A 67 -14.30 -10.73 -3.09
C ARG A 67 -13.70 -9.89 -4.22
N SER A 68 -14.15 -10.13 -5.44
CA SER A 68 -13.83 -9.30 -6.60
C SER A 68 -14.62 -7.98 -6.54
N PRO A 69 -13.98 -6.82 -6.74
CA PRO A 69 -14.66 -5.53 -6.81
C PRO A 69 -15.50 -5.40 -8.10
N TRP A 70 -15.28 -6.26 -9.10
CA TRP A 70 -15.95 -6.19 -10.40
C TRP A 70 -17.24 -7.00 -10.41
N SER A 71 -17.16 -8.31 -10.15
CA SER A 71 -18.32 -9.21 -10.13
C SER A 71 -19.06 -9.22 -8.80
N ASN A 72 -18.46 -8.67 -7.74
CA ASN A 72 -18.95 -8.79 -6.36
C ASN A 72 -19.09 -10.26 -5.92
N LYS A 73 -18.23 -11.16 -6.40
CA LYS A 73 -18.23 -12.58 -6.00
C LYS A 73 -16.92 -12.96 -5.34
N TYR A 74 -17.00 -13.95 -4.45
CA TYR A 74 -15.84 -14.54 -3.82
C TYR A 74 -15.15 -15.55 -4.74
N HIS A 75 -13.82 -15.56 -4.68
CA HIS A 75 -12.96 -16.52 -5.37
C HIS A 75 -11.98 -17.15 -4.37
N PRO A 76 -12.06 -18.48 -4.12
CA PRO A 76 -13.09 -19.42 -4.56
C PRO A 76 -14.52 -19.03 -4.11
N PRO A 77 -15.58 -19.61 -4.71
CA PRO A 77 -16.96 -19.29 -4.33
C PRO A 77 -17.23 -19.59 -2.86
N LEU A 78 -17.91 -18.66 -2.19
CA LEU A 78 -18.31 -18.74 -0.79
C LEU A 78 -19.80 -18.40 -0.69
N GLU A 79 -20.56 -19.15 0.12
CA GLU A 79 -22.01 -18.95 0.28
C GLU A 79 -22.36 -17.82 1.24
N ASP A 80 -21.60 -17.67 2.34
CA ASP A 80 -21.91 -16.76 3.47
C ASP A 80 -20.89 -15.62 3.65
N GLY A 81 -20.34 -15.10 2.55
CA GLY A 81 -19.39 -13.99 2.62
C GLY A 81 -20.04 -12.63 2.93
N PRO A 82 -19.37 -11.71 3.63
CA PRO A 82 -19.88 -10.36 3.86
C PRO A 82 -19.93 -9.55 2.56
N TYR A 83 -21.03 -8.82 2.37
CA TYR A 83 -21.22 -7.93 1.22
C TYR A 83 -21.64 -6.53 1.69
N PRO A 84 -21.16 -5.47 1.02
CA PRO A 84 -21.66 -4.13 1.29
C PRO A 84 -23.14 -4.01 0.94
N SER A 85 -23.86 -3.10 1.61
CA SER A 85 -25.21 -2.72 1.22
C SER A 85 -25.30 -2.24 -0.23
N LEU A 86 -26.52 -2.26 -0.79
CA LEU A 86 -26.75 -1.87 -2.18
C LEU A 86 -26.35 -0.42 -2.49
N GLU A 87 -26.43 0.47 -1.49
CA GLU A 87 -26.04 1.87 -1.64
C GLU A 87 -24.51 1.99 -1.64
N LEU A 88 -23.85 1.39 -0.65
CA LEU A 88 -22.40 1.40 -0.55
C LEU A 88 -21.74 0.67 -1.74
N ARG A 89 -22.37 -0.40 -2.24
CA ARG A 89 -21.90 -1.11 -3.45
C ARG A 89 -21.94 -0.22 -4.70
N LYS A 90 -22.93 0.68 -4.84
CA LYS A 90 -22.95 1.62 -5.97
C LYS A 90 -21.77 2.58 -5.88
N LEU A 91 -21.50 3.11 -4.69
CA LEU A 91 -20.35 3.97 -4.44
C LEU A 91 -19.03 3.22 -4.66
N GLU A 92 -18.94 1.96 -4.25
CA GLU A 92 -17.76 1.11 -4.46
C GLU A 92 -17.47 0.89 -5.96
N ILE A 93 -18.50 0.70 -6.79
CA ILE A 93 -18.35 0.56 -8.24
C ILE A 93 -17.84 1.87 -8.84
N GLU A 94 -18.47 3.00 -8.49
CA GLU A 94 -18.05 4.32 -8.97
C GLU A 94 -16.61 4.65 -8.54
N ALA A 95 -16.25 4.32 -7.29
CA ALA A 95 -14.91 4.50 -6.78
C ALA A 95 -13.88 3.66 -7.54
N ASN A 96 -14.19 2.40 -7.88
CA ASN A 96 -13.31 1.57 -8.70
C ASN A 96 -13.09 2.17 -10.09
N ASP A 97 -14.14 2.69 -10.73
CA ASP A 97 -14.03 3.30 -12.06
C ASP A 97 -13.19 4.58 -12.05
N VAL A 98 -13.43 5.48 -11.09
CA VAL A 98 -12.65 6.72 -10.92
C VAL A 98 -11.20 6.43 -10.54
N PHE A 99 -10.99 5.49 -9.61
CA PHE A 99 -9.65 5.16 -9.12
C PHE A 99 -8.82 4.39 -10.17
N ALA A 100 -9.46 3.67 -11.09
CA ALA A 100 -8.78 3.12 -12.26
C ALA A 100 -8.23 4.22 -13.18
N ILE A 101 -8.95 5.33 -13.36
CA ILE A 101 -8.46 6.49 -14.11
C ILE A 101 -7.29 7.15 -13.37
N TYR A 102 -7.40 7.32 -12.05
CA TYR A 102 -6.30 7.82 -11.22
C TYR A 102 -5.04 6.96 -11.36
N CYS A 103 -5.19 5.63 -11.31
CA CYS A 103 -4.11 4.68 -11.50
C CYS A 103 -3.47 4.85 -12.90
N ASP A 104 -4.26 4.96 -13.96
CA ASP A 104 -3.71 5.16 -15.30
C ASP A 104 -2.94 6.49 -15.42
N GLN A 105 -3.47 7.58 -14.88
CA GLN A 105 -2.85 8.92 -14.96
C GLN A 105 -1.55 9.04 -14.17
N TYR A 106 -1.49 8.48 -12.96
CA TYR A 106 -0.34 8.63 -12.06
C TYR A 106 0.68 7.50 -12.15
N TYR A 107 0.22 6.29 -12.51
CA TYR A 107 1.06 5.09 -12.58
C TYR A 107 1.33 4.60 -13.99
N GLU A 108 0.67 5.16 -15.01
CA GLU A 108 0.78 4.73 -16.42
C GLU A 108 0.52 3.21 -16.54
N GLY A 109 -0.62 2.78 -15.99
CA GLY A 109 -1.04 1.40 -15.81
C GLY A 109 -0.71 0.83 -14.43
N GLY A 110 -1.02 -0.44 -14.20
CA GLY A 110 -1.03 -1.05 -12.86
C GLY A 110 -2.39 -1.70 -12.63
N ILE A 111 -2.62 -2.18 -11.41
CA ILE A 111 -3.90 -2.77 -11.01
C ILE A 111 -4.37 -2.03 -9.78
N SER A 112 -5.58 -1.49 -9.86
CA SER A 112 -6.24 -0.82 -8.75
C SER A 112 -7.47 -1.59 -8.31
N SER A 113 -7.80 -1.52 -7.03
CA SER A 113 -9.05 -2.09 -6.50
C SER A 113 -9.51 -1.27 -5.30
N VAL A 114 -10.81 -1.05 -5.21
CA VAL A 114 -11.45 -0.35 -4.09
C VAL A 114 -12.45 -1.29 -3.44
N TYR A 115 -12.38 -1.39 -2.11
CA TYR A 115 -13.32 -2.16 -1.30
C TYR A 115 -13.97 -1.25 -0.27
N MET A 116 -15.28 -1.35 -0.10
CA MET A 116 -16.01 -0.59 0.91
C MET A 116 -16.85 -1.52 1.80
N TRP A 117 -16.97 -1.16 3.08
CA TRP A 117 -17.81 -1.85 4.05
C TRP A 117 -18.36 -0.87 5.08
N GLU A 118 -19.49 -1.21 5.71
CA GLU A 118 -20.08 -0.40 6.77
C GLU A 118 -19.21 -0.40 8.03
N ASP A 119 -19.11 0.75 8.71
CA ASP A 119 -18.54 0.83 10.04
C ASP A 119 -19.65 0.67 11.10
N GLU A 120 -19.29 0.24 12.31
CA GLU A 120 -20.23 0.06 13.41
C GLU A 120 -20.86 1.40 13.88
N ASN A 121 -20.23 2.53 13.57
CA ASN A 121 -20.64 3.87 14.04
C ASN A 121 -21.45 4.68 13.01
N GLU A 122 -22.31 4.03 12.23
CA GLU A 122 -23.14 4.67 11.17
C GLU A 122 -22.33 5.34 10.03
N GLY A 123 -21.02 5.09 9.98
CA GLY A 123 -20.12 5.49 8.90
C GLY A 123 -19.82 4.36 7.92
N PHE A 124 -18.76 4.53 7.14
CA PHE A 124 -18.23 3.46 6.30
C PHE A 124 -16.71 3.57 6.17
N VAL A 125 -16.08 2.47 5.80
CA VAL A 125 -14.65 2.42 5.53
C VAL A 125 -14.43 2.07 4.06
N ALA A 126 -13.46 2.73 3.45
CA ALA A 126 -13.04 2.50 2.09
C ALA A 126 -11.55 2.18 2.03
N CYS A 127 -11.20 1.05 1.43
CA CYS A 127 -9.82 0.65 1.17
C CYS A 127 -9.51 0.79 -0.32
N PHE A 128 -8.59 1.68 -0.66
CA PHE A 128 -8.08 1.89 -2.01
C PHE A 128 -6.69 1.26 -2.14
N LEU A 129 -6.51 0.42 -3.15
CA LEU A 129 -5.29 -0.34 -3.37
C LEU A 129 -4.75 -0.06 -4.76
N ILE A 130 -3.43 0.13 -4.86
CA ILE A 130 -2.71 0.16 -6.13
C ILE A 130 -1.53 -0.79 -6.06
N LYS A 131 -1.42 -1.66 -7.06
CA LYS A 131 -0.22 -2.46 -7.32
C LYS A 131 0.36 -2.10 -8.67
N LYS A 132 1.64 -1.75 -8.69
CA LYS A 132 2.42 -1.56 -9.91
C LYS A 132 3.66 -2.46 -9.90
N ASP A 133 3.70 -3.37 -10.87
CA ASP A 133 4.92 -4.10 -11.21
C ASP A 133 5.73 -3.31 -12.24
N GLY A 134 6.82 -2.70 -11.78
CA GLY A 134 7.80 -1.98 -12.59
C GLY A 134 8.82 -2.89 -13.28
N SER A 135 8.88 -4.18 -12.93
CA SER A 135 9.86 -5.14 -13.47
C SER A 135 9.63 -5.40 -14.97
N LYS A 136 8.38 -5.28 -15.42
CA LYS A 136 7.96 -5.57 -16.82
C LYS A 136 7.84 -4.32 -17.70
N SER A 137 8.00 -3.11 -17.14
CA SER A 137 7.76 -1.85 -17.84
C SER A 137 9.04 -1.17 -18.35
N GLY A 138 8.89 -0.19 -19.24
CA GLY A 138 9.98 0.52 -19.92
C GLY A 138 11.02 1.20 -19.01
N GLN A 139 10.69 1.47 -17.74
CA GLN A 139 11.62 2.05 -16.77
C GLN A 139 12.65 1.02 -16.25
N GLY A 140 12.39 -0.29 -16.40
CA GLY A 140 13.38 -1.35 -16.22
C GLY A 140 14.36 -1.49 -17.39
N ARG A 141 14.11 -0.82 -18.53
CA ARG A 141 14.93 -0.93 -19.77
C ARG A 141 16.25 -0.17 -19.76
N ARG A 142 16.68 0.42 -18.63
CA ARG A 142 18.11 0.75 -18.45
C ARG A 142 18.97 -0.51 -18.26
N GLY A 143 18.36 -1.68 -18.14
CA GLY A 143 19.02 -3.00 -18.18
C GLY A 143 19.41 -3.56 -16.81
N TYR A 144 19.32 -2.74 -15.75
CA TYR A 144 19.81 -3.12 -14.42
C TYR A 144 18.71 -3.44 -13.40
N LEU A 145 17.46 -3.05 -13.65
CA LEU A 145 16.35 -3.35 -12.73
C LEU A 145 15.88 -4.78 -12.97
N GLN A 146 16.02 -5.64 -11.97
CA GLN A 146 15.52 -7.02 -12.02
C GLN A 146 14.11 -7.12 -11.45
N GLU A 147 13.86 -6.45 -10.33
CA GLU A 147 12.56 -6.45 -9.67
C GLU A 147 12.23 -5.02 -9.20
N GLY A 148 11.04 -4.54 -9.52
CA GLY A 148 10.53 -3.27 -9.05
C GLY A 148 9.05 -3.42 -8.74
N ALA A 149 8.66 -3.28 -7.47
CA ALA A 149 7.28 -3.37 -7.03
C ALA A 149 6.92 -2.14 -6.21
N TRP A 150 5.77 -1.56 -6.52
CA TRP A 150 5.12 -0.52 -5.75
C TRP A 150 3.74 -1.00 -5.34
N ASP A 151 3.47 -0.99 -4.04
CA ASP A 151 2.18 -1.31 -3.46
C ASP A 151 1.72 -0.12 -2.61
N ALA A 152 0.55 0.43 -2.90
CA ALA A 152 -0.08 1.50 -2.11
C ALA A 152 -1.41 1.01 -1.53
N ILE A 153 -1.60 1.28 -0.25
CA ILE A 153 -2.77 0.91 0.54
C ILE A 153 -3.25 2.17 1.24
N HIS A 154 -4.49 2.58 0.96
CA HIS A 154 -5.13 3.73 1.58
C HIS A 154 -6.43 3.27 2.23
N VAL A 155 -6.49 3.31 3.56
CA VAL A 155 -7.70 2.99 4.32
C VAL A 155 -8.28 4.31 4.83
N ILE A 156 -9.51 4.61 4.44
CA ILE A 156 -10.24 5.82 4.85
C ILE A 156 -11.43 5.39 5.67
N GLU A 157 -11.46 5.81 6.92
CA GLU A 157 -12.63 5.74 7.79
C GLU A 157 -13.42 7.04 7.62
N VAL A 158 -14.69 6.92 7.22
CA VAL A 158 -15.61 8.04 7.06
C VAL A 158 -16.63 7.98 8.18
N GLY A 159 -16.61 8.98 9.06
CA GLY A 159 -17.57 9.13 10.15
C GLY A 159 -18.96 9.52 9.66
N PRO A 160 -19.97 9.53 10.55
CA PRO A 160 -21.32 9.93 10.21
C PRO A 160 -21.37 11.38 9.69
N GLU A 161 -22.34 11.64 8.82
CA GLU A 161 -22.57 12.99 8.31
C GLU A 161 -23.33 13.83 9.34
N GLU A 162 -22.69 14.89 9.82
CA GLU A 162 -23.26 15.86 10.76
C GLU A 162 -23.31 17.23 10.09
N GLU A 163 -24.51 17.80 9.95
CA GLU A 163 -24.72 19.14 9.36
C GLU A 163 -24.08 19.32 7.96
N GLY A 164 -24.04 18.26 7.14
CA GLY A 164 -23.44 18.29 5.79
C GLY A 164 -21.92 18.15 5.78
N THR A 165 -21.30 17.85 6.92
CA THR A 165 -19.86 17.61 7.08
C THR A 165 -19.62 16.18 7.54
N ALA A 166 -18.54 15.56 7.08
CA ALA A 166 -18.10 14.27 7.58
C ALA A 166 -16.63 14.33 8.03
N HIS A 167 -16.29 13.53 9.04
CA HIS A 167 -14.93 13.33 9.49
C HIS A 167 -14.27 12.21 8.68
N TYR A 168 -13.07 12.45 8.16
CA TYR A 168 -12.30 11.48 7.39
C TYR A 168 -10.97 11.20 8.09
N CYS A 169 -10.68 9.93 8.36
CA CYS A 169 -9.43 9.45 8.90
C CYS A 169 -8.75 8.55 7.85
N LEU A 170 -7.71 9.08 7.18
CA LEU A 170 -6.96 8.38 6.14
C LEU A 170 -5.65 7.83 6.72
N THR A 171 -5.49 6.52 6.68
CA THR A 171 -4.22 5.83 6.92
C THR A 171 -3.69 5.28 5.60
N SER A 172 -2.51 5.75 5.19
CA SER A 172 -1.85 5.32 3.95
C SER A 172 -0.52 4.65 4.22
N THR A 173 -0.32 3.47 3.64
CA THR A 173 0.96 2.78 3.56
C THR A 173 1.39 2.65 2.11
N VAL A 174 2.64 3.03 1.82
CA VAL A 174 3.30 2.70 0.56
C VAL A 174 4.47 1.78 0.83
N MET A 175 4.53 0.68 0.10
CA MET A 175 5.63 -0.28 0.08
C MET A 175 6.37 -0.19 -1.26
N LEU A 176 7.68 -0.11 -1.19
CA LEU A 176 8.56 -0.06 -2.35
C LEU A 176 9.61 -1.15 -2.21
N SER A 177 9.76 -1.97 -3.25
CA SER A 177 10.86 -2.92 -3.37
C SER A 177 11.55 -2.75 -4.72
N LEU A 178 12.88 -2.63 -4.68
CA LEU A 178 13.74 -2.44 -5.82
C LEU A 178 14.94 -3.38 -5.69
N THR A 179 15.09 -4.28 -6.66
CA THR A 179 16.29 -5.10 -6.83
C THR A 179 16.95 -4.72 -8.15
N THR A 180 18.18 -4.25 -8.08
CA THR A 180 19.01 -4.03 -9.26
C THR A 180 20.18 -5.00 -9.28
N ASN A 181 20.62 -5.38 -10.47
CA ASN A 181 21.81 -6.19 -10.66
C ASN A 181 22.62 -5.61 -11.81
N ASN A 182 23.89 -5.34 -11.54
CA ASN A 182 24.83 -4.80 -12.49
C ASN A 182 26.20 -5.43 -12.23
N GLU A 183 26.92 -5.79 -13.29
CA GLU A 183 28.21 -6.48 -13.19
C GLU A 183 29.25 -5.69 -12.37
N SER A 184 29.23 -4.36 -12.45
CA SER A 184 30.22 -3.51 -11.76
C SER A 184 29.90 -3.23 -10.28
N SER A 185 28.61 -3.21 -9.90
CA SER A 185 28.15 -2.87 -8.54
C SER A 185 27.55 -4.04 -7.77
N GLY A 186 27.43 -5.20 -8.42
CA GLY A 186 26.75 -6.37 -7.86
C GLY A 186 25.24 -6.17 -7.76
N THR A 187 24.62 -7.07 -6.99
CA THR A 187 23.19 -7.00 -6.67
C THR A 187 22.95 -6.02 -5.53
N PHE A 188 22.04 -5.08 -5.74
CA PHE A 188 21.59 -4.11 -4.75
C PHE A 188 20.09 -4.30 -4.55
N ASN A 189 19.67 -4.49 -3.30
CA ASN A 189 18.25 -4.55 -2.93
C ASN A 189 17.94 -3.42 -1.96
N LEU A 190 16.83 -2.75 -2.23
CA LEU A 190 16.28 -1.70 -1.39
C LEU A 190 14.78 -1.93 -1.28
N SER A 191 14.32 -2.25 -0.08
CA SER A 191 12.93 -2.57 0.18
C SER A 191 12.48 -1.96 1.51
N GLY A 192 11.19 -1.64 1.62
CA GLY A 192 10.56 -1.23 2.87
C GLY A 192 9.20 -0.58 2.67
N SER A 193 8.71 0.07 3.71
CA SER A 193 7.41 0.72 3.73
C SER A 193 7.43 2.04 4.50
N ILE A 194 6.52 2.95 4.16
CA ILE A 194 6.25 4.17 4.91
C ILE A 194 4.75 4.26 5.12
N ARG A 195 4.33 4.42 6.38
CA ARG A 195 2.94 4.65 6.78
C ARG A 195 2.76 6.09 7.26
N ARG A 196 1.67 6.75 6.87
CA ARG A 196 1.24 8.07 7.37
C ARG A 196 -0.26 8.08 7.60
N GLN A 197 -0.70 8.95 8.49
CA GLN A 197 -2.11 9.19 8.78
C GLN A 197 -2.43 10.67 8.59
N MET A 198 -3.67 10.96 8.17
CA MET A 198 -4.20 12.30 7.96
C MET A 198 -5.68 12.31 8.33
N ASN A 199 -6.11 13.31 9.11
CA ASN A 199 -7.50 13.49 9.49
C ASN A 199 -8.01 14.84 8.95
N MET A 200 -9.24 14.88 8.44
CA MET A 200 -9.86 16.08 7.90
C MET A 200 -11.37 16.07 8.12
N ASP A 201 -11.94 17.23 8.44
CA ASP A 201 -13.39 17.47 8.42
C ASP A 201 -13.73 18.19 7.11
N LEU A 202 -14.56 17.58 6.27
CA LEU A 202 -14.88 18.09 4.93
C LEU A 202 -16.39 18.09 4.69
N SER A 203 -16.87 19.15 4.04
CA SER A 203 -18.25 19.22 3.53
C SER A 203 -18.49 18.12 2.49
N VAL A 204 -19.66 17.50 2.54
CA VAL A 204 -20.07 16.40 1.66
C VAL A 204 -20.80 16.90 0.40
N GLU A 205 -20.88 18.23 0.18
CA GLU A 205 -21.56 18.83 -0.99
C GLU A 205 -21.05 18.30 -2.35
N GLU A 206 -19.74 18.05 -2.47
CA GLU A 206 -19.11 17.48 -3.69
C GLU A 206 -19.08 15.94 -3.70
N GLY A 207 -19.64 15.29 -2.66
CA GLY A 207 -19.67 13.85 -2.47
C GLY A 207 -18.40 13.27 -1.82
N HIS A 208 -18.56 12.13 -1.14
CA HIS A 208 -17.46 11.47 -0.42
C HIS A 208 -16.29 11.08 -1.34
N LEU A 209 -16.57 10.65 -2.57
CA LEU A 209 -15.53 10.17 -3.48
C LEU A 209 -14.56 11.30 -3.89
N CYS A 210 -15.06 12.52 -4.08
CA CYS A 210 -14.23 13.69 -4.38
C CYS A 210 -13.29 14.00 -3.20
N ASN A 211 -13.83 14.01 -1.99
CA ASN A 211 -13.07 14.26 -0.76
C ASN A 211 -11.99 13.19 -0.55
N MET A 212 -12.36 11.91 -0.64
CA MET A 212 -11.43 10.78 -0.51
C MET A 212 -10.32 10.85 -1.57
N GLY A 213 -10.66 11.13 -2.83
CA GLY A 213 -9.69 11.26 -3.92
C GLY A 213 -8.64 12.35 -3.66
N LYS A 214 -9.08 13.55 -3.26
CA LYS A 214 -8.18 14.68 -2.92
C LYS A 214 -7.23 14.32 -1.76
N MET A 215 -7.74 13.65 -0.73
CA MET A 215 -6.94 13.23 0.42
C MET A 215 -5.87 12.19 0.02
N ILE A 216 -6.23 11.22 -0.81
CA ILE A 216 -5.30 10.19 -1.32
C ILE A 216 -4.20 10.84 -2.16
N GLU A 217 -4.56 11.70 -3.10
CA GLU A 217 -3.60 12.40 -3.97
C GLU A 217 -2.59 13.22 -3.15
N GLU A 218 -3.06 13.97 -2.15
CA GLU A 218 -2.21 14.78 -1.30
C GLU A 218 -1.23 13.92 -0.46
N ILE A 219 -1.73 12.88 0.19
CA ILE A 219 -0.89 12.06 1.08
C ILE A 219 0.10 11.22 0.27
N GLU A 220 -0.29 10.73 -0.90
CA GLU A 220 0.56 9.95 -1.78
C GLU A 220 1.71 10.81 -2.35
N GLY A 221 1.43 12.06 -2.72
CA GLY A 221 2.48 13.03 -3.08
C GLY A 221 3.50 13.23 -1.95
N LYS A 222 3.03 13.36 -0.71
CA LYS A 222 3.91 13.48 0.48
C LYS A 222 4.70 12.19 0.74
N LEU A 223 4.08 11.03 0.57
CA LEU A 223 4.72 9.72 0.77
C LEU A 223 5.80 9.47 -0.28
N ARG A 224 5.53 9.77 -1.55
CA ARG A 224 6.50 9.67 -2.64
C ARG A 224 7.75 10.52 -2.40
N ASN A 225 7.58 11.77 -1.98
CA ASN A 225 8.69 12.66 -1.62
C ASN A 225 9.50 12.11 -0.43
N SER A 226 8.81 11.52 0.55
CA SER A 226 9.46 10.92 1.73
C SER A 226 10.25 9.67 1.38
N LEU A 227 9.70 8.82 0.49
CA LEU A 227 10.39 7.65 -0.04
C LEU A 227 11.67 8.08 -0.75
N ASP A 228 11.62 9.05 -1.67
CA ASP A 228 12.80 9.51 -2.41
C ASP A 228 13.94 9.96 -1.46
N GLN A 229 13.61 10.81 -0.47
CA GLN A 229 14.57 11.30 0.51
C GLN A 229 15.18 10.18 1.37
N VAL A 230 14.39 9.22 1.81
CA VAL A 230 14.88 8.13 2.67
C VAL A 230 15.65 7.10 1.85
N TYR A 231 15.07 6.63 0.74
CA TYR A 231 15.55 5.51 -0.05
C TYR A 231 16.78 5.83 -0.88
N PHE A 232 16.87 7.05 -1.43
CA PHE A 232 17.98 7.43 -2.31
C PHE A 232 18.89 8.50 -1.69
N GLY A 233 18.38 9.25 -0.71
CA GLY A 233 19.15 10.21 0.08
C GLY A 233 19.86 9.56 1.27
N LYS A 234 19.09 9.21 2.31
CA LYS A 234 19.65 8.77 3.61
C LYS A 234 20.43 7.46 3.53
N THR A 235 19.94 6.46 2.79
CA THR A 235 20.67 5.18 2.63
C THR A 235 22.03 5.39 1.97
N LYS A 236 22.10 6.25 0.94
CA LYS A 236 23.33 6.62 0.25
C LYS A 236 24.29 7.33 1.20
N GLU A 237 23.80 8.30 1.96
CA GLU A 237 24.59 8.98 3.00
C GLU A 237 25.18 8.00 4.01
N MET A 238 24.39 7.04 4.50
CA MET A 238 24.87 6.00 5.42
C MET A 238 25.98 5.15 4.81
N VAL A 239 25.82 4.68 3.56
CA VAL A 239 26.85 3.91 2.85
C VAL A 239 28.14 4.72 2.69
N CYS A 240 28.02 5.98 2.27
CA CYS A 240 29.16 6.89 2.14
C CYS A 240 29.81 7.23 3.49
N THR A 241 29.07 7.20 4.60
CA THR A 241 29.62 7.44 5.95
C THR A 241 30.41 6.23 6.44
N LEU A 242 29.94 5.01 6.17
CA LEU A 242 30.64 3.77 6.52
C LEU A 242 31.93 3.60 5.72
N ARG A 243 31.94 4.02 4.45
CA ARG A 243 33.13 4.03 3.60
C ARG A 243 33.20 5.32 2.81
N PRO A 244 33.85 6.37 3.35
CA PRO A 244 34.03 7.62 2.65
C PRO A 244 34.75 7.42 1.32
N PRO A 245 34.26 8.02 0.22
CA PRO A 245 35.02 8.03 -1.02
C PRO A 245 36.37 8.71 -0.80
N SER A 246 37.39 8.22 -1.50
CA SER A 246 38.80 8.58 -1.31
C SER A 246 39.07 10.09 -1.40
N GLU A 247 38.23 10.82 -2.15
CA GLU A 247 38.30 12.26 -2.33
C GLU A 247 37.97 13.05 -1.06
N LEU A 248 37.13 12.52 -0.16
CA LEU A 248 36.79 13.17 1.12
C LEU A 248 37.84 12.91 2.21
N ALA A 249 38.67 11.87 2.07
CA ALA A 249 39.73 11.57 3.03
C ALA A 249 40.90 12.57 2.94
N GLN A 250 41.06 13.27 1.81
CA GLN A 250 42.15 14.24 1.62
C GLN A 250 41.88 15.62 2.25
N VAL A 251 40.66 15.91 2.71
CA VAL A 251 40.29 17.23 3.25
C VAL A 251 40.62 17.39 4.74
N ARG A 252 41.08 16.34 5.43
CA ARG A 252 41.62 16.46 6.79
C ARG A 252 43.13 16.32 6.79
N LEU A 253 43.81 17.46 6.64
CA LEU A 253 44.88 17.99 7.51
C LEU A 253 45.62 19.12 6.77
N PRO A 254 45.56 20.38 7.23
CA PRO A 254 46.76 21.19 7.35
C PRO A 254 47.34 20.94 8.74
N ASN A 255 48.46 20.21 8.79
CA ASN A 255 49.39 20.34 9.90
C ASN A 255 50.05 21.71 9.78
N SER A 256 49.80 22.59 10.77
CA SER A 256 50.73 23.54 11.41
C SER A 256 49.96 24.67 12.11
#